data_AF-A0A0B0NE97-F1
#
_entry.id   AF-A0A0B0NE97-F1
#
_cell.length_a   1.000
_cell.length_b   1.000
_cell.length_c   1.000
_cell.angle_alpha   90.00
_cell.angle_beta   90.00
_cell.angle_gamma   90.00
#
_symmetry.space_group_name_H-M   'P 1'
#
loop_
_entity.id
_entity.type
_entity.pdbx_description
1 polymer ?
#
loop_
_entity_poly.entity_id
_entity_poly.type
_entity_poly.pdbx_seq_one_letter_code
_entity_poly.pdbx_strand_id
1 'polypeptide(L)'
;MDGIWRLAYPTTSGSDDPWINPIDDQSFGRFLGCKRVLVCVAEKDVMRHRGWYYCEKLKNSEWGGEVEMIEAQGDDHVFHLNKPNCPNAVAMLKQVAEFINQVTKRRRASGRQSKL
;
A
#
# COMPACT_ATOMS: atom_id res chain seq x y z
N MET A 1 4.37 13.84 -12.55
CA MET A 1 4.77 13.74 -11.13
C MET A 1 5.93 14.65 -10.78
N ASP A 2 7.02 14.68 -11.56
CA ASP A 2 8.22 15.50 -11.23
C ASP A 2 7.92 16.97 -10.90
N GLY A 3 7.09 17.65 -11.70
CA GLY A 3 6.71 19.04 -11.43
C GLY A 3 5.93 19.25 -10.12
N ILE A 4 4.99 18.36 -9.80
CA ILE A 4 4.23 18.42 -8.53
C ILE A 4 5.16 18.14 -7.35
N TRP A 5 6.08 17.20 -7.50
CA TRP A 5 7.06 16.89 -6.46
C TRP A 5 8.02 18.05 -6.21
N ARG A 6 8.57 18.66 -7.26
CA ARG A 6 9.44 19.85 -7.13
C ARG A 6 8.71 21.05 -6.54
N LEU A 7 7.41 21.18 -6.79
CA LEU A 7 6.60 22.20 -6.12
C LEU A 7 6.51 21.95 -4.61
N ALA A 8 6.29 20.70 -4.21
CA ALA A 8 6.18 20.32 -2.80
C ALA A 8 7.53 20.31 -2.06
N TYR A 9 8.61 19.89 -2.73
CA TYR A 9 9.96 19.81 -2.19
C TYR A 9 11.00 20.39 -3.17
N PRO A 10 11.21 21.72 -3.18
CA PRO A 10 12.03 22.39 -4.19
C PRO A 10 13.50 21.99 -4.23
N THR A 11 14.05 21.54 -3.10
CA THR A 11 15.46 21.13 -2.96
C THR A 11 15.69 19.66 -3.25
N THR A 12 14.71 18.97 -3.81
CA THR A 12 14.77 17.55 -4.12
C THR A 12 15.83 17.19 -5.18
N SER A 13 16.36 15.97 -5.12
CA SER A 13 17.12 15.37 -6.23
C SER A 13 16.24 15.03 -7.45
N GLY A 14 14.91 15.12 -7.32
CA GLY A 14 13.95 14.89 -8.38
C GLY A 14 13.08 13.68 -8.10
N SER A 15 12.66 12.97 -9.15
CA SER A 15 11.73 11.84 -9.04
C SER A 15 12.31 10.59 -8.36
N ASP A 16 13.63 10.53 -8.17
CA ASP A 16 14.33 9.45 -7.46
C ASP A 16 14.70 9.81 -6.03
N ASP A 17 14.25 10.97 -5.54
CA ASP A 17 14.41 11.34 -4.14
C ASP A 17 13.73 10.30 -3.22
N PRO A 18 14.43 9.75 -2.20
CA PRO A 18 13.89 8.73 -1.31
C PRO A 18 12.57 9.08 -0.64
N TRP A 19 12.27 10.37 -0.46
CA TRP A 19 11.01 10.82 0.13
C TRP A 19 9.78 10.55 -0.75
N ILE A 20 9.94 10.46 -2.07
CA ILE A 20 8.85 10.10 -3.01
C ILE A 20 9.06 8.74 -3.68
N ASN A 21 10.32 8.33 -3.86
CA ASN A 21 10.70 7.04 -4.39
C ASN A 21 11.51 6.25 -3.35
N PRO A 22 10.86 5.68 -2.32
CA PRO A 22 11.57 4.98 -1.24
C PRO A 22 12.35 3.76 -1.72
N ILE A 23 12.08 3.27 -2.93
CA ILE A 23 12.78 2.13 -3.54
C ILE A 23 14.23 2.48 -3.90
N ASP A 24 14.52 3.77 -4.15
CA ASP A 24 15.88 4.23 -4.46
C ASP A 24 16.77 4.37 -3.20
N ASP A 25 16.17 4.21 -2.01
CA ASP A 25 16.92 4.19 -0.76
C ASP A 25 17.62 2.83 -0.56
N GLN A 26 18.92 2.84 -0.25
CA GLN A 26 19.71 1.63 0.01
C GLN A 26 19.18 0.81 1.21
N SER A 27 18.45 1.47 2.10
CA SER A 27 17.83 0.85 3.27
C SER A 27 16.42 0.32 3.02
N PHE A 28 15.91 0.44 1.79
CA PHE A 28 14.58 -0.03 1.43
C PHE A 28 14.35 -1.48 1.87
N GLY A 29 13.22 -1.72 2.53
CA GLY A 29 12.86 -3.02 3.09
C GLY A 29 13.51 -3.38 4.42
N ARG A 30 14.65 -2.79 4.82
CA ARG A 30 15.30 -3.13 6.10
C ARG A 30 14.58 -2.59 7.32
N PHE A 31 13.84 -1.48 7.18
CA PHE A 31 13.29 -0.72 8.31
C PHE A 31 11.78 -0.53 8.30
N LEU A 32 11.02 -1.30 7.50
CA LEU A 32 9.56 -1.27 7.63
C LEU A 32 9.13 -1.89 8.97
N GLY A 33 8.75 -1.05 9.92
CA GLY A 33 8.36 -1.45 11.28
C GLY A 33 7.04 -2.21 11.39
N CYS A 34 6.34 -2.42 10.27
CA CYS A 34 5.12 -3.23 10.21
C CYS A 34 5.40 -4.63 9.63
N LYS A 35 4.49 -5.56 9.88
CA LYS A 35 4.56 -6.93 9.32
C LYS A 35 3.73 -7.12 8.06
N ARG A 36 2.85 -6.16 7.77
CA ARG A 36 1.86 -6.25 6.71
C ARG A 36 1.72 -4.90 6.02
N VAL A 37 1.59 -4.91 4.71
CA VAL A 37 1.31 -3.73 3.87
C VAL A 37 0.15 -4.08 2.95
N LEU A 38 -0.81 -3.16 2.82
CA LEU A 38 -1.85 -3.22 1.81
C LEU A 38 -1.61 -2.09 0.81
N VAL A 39 -1.54 -2.42 -0.48
CA VAL A 39 -1.44 -1.45 -1.58
C VAL A 39 -2.72 -1.47 -2.39
N CYS A 40 -3.34 -0.32 -2.58
CA CYS A 40 -4.54 -0.17 -3.40
C CYS A 40 -4.21 0.71 -4.61
N VAL A 41 -4.50 0.21 -5.81
CA VAL A 41 -4.32 0.94 -7.08
C VAL A 41 -5.60 0.92 -7.90
N ALA A 42 -5.74 1.84 -8.84
CA ALA A 42 -6.82 1.80 -9.83
C ALA A 42 -6.24 1.53 -11.23
N GLU A 43 -6.96 0.80 -12.07
CA GLU A 43 -6.48 0.32 -13.37
C GLU A 43 -6.03 1.46 -14.30
N LYS A 44 -6.74 2.60 -14.27
CA LYS A 44 -6.47 3.74 -15.17
C LYS A 44 -5.60 4.82 -14.54
N ASP A 45 -5.18 4.63 -13.29
CA ASP A 45 -4.38 5.61 -12.55
C ASP A 45 -2.96 5.70 -13.13
N VAL A 46 -2.49 6.92 -13.38
CA VAL A 46 -1.12 7.22 -13.81
C VAL A 46 -0.05 6.68 -12.84
N MET A 47 -0.41 6.46 -11.58
CA MET A 47 0.45 5.89 -10.53
C MET A 47 0.32 4.37 -10.37
N ARG A 48 -0.54 3.69 -11.14
CA ARG A 48 -0.77 2.24 -11.05
C ARG A 48 0.53 1.46 -11.03
N HIS A 49 1.38 1.67 -12.03
CA HIS A 49 2.64 0.94 -12.17
C HIS A 49 3.60 1.17 -11.01
N ARG A 50 3.58 2.35 -10.38
CA ARG A 50 4.39 2.63 -9.19
C ARG A 50 3.92 1.81 -7.99
N GLY A 51 2.61 1.64 -7.81
CA GLY A 51 2.06 0.76 -6.77
C GLY A 51 2.44 -0.71 -6.97
N TRP A 52 2.32 -1.21 -8.21
CA TRP A 52 2.79 -2.57 -8.55
C TRP A 52 4.29 -2.75 -8.29
N TYR A 53 5.10 -1.81 -8.76
CA TYR A 53 6.55 -1.85 -8.58
C TYR A 53 6.95 -1.85 -7.09
N TYR A 54 6.26 -1.06 -6.25
CA TYR A 54 6.47 -1.07 -4.81
C TYR A 54 6.16 -2.43 -4.18
N CYS A 55 5.06 -3.08 -4.58
CA CYS A 55 4.73 -4.43 -4.13
C CYS A 55 5.82 -5.45 -4.53
N GLU A 56 6.28 -5.42 -5.77
CA GLU A 56 7.34 -6.32 -6.24
C GLU A 56 8.65 -6.11 -5.48
N LYS A 57 9.03 -4.85 -5.24
CA LYS A 57 10.25 -4.54 -4.49
C LYS A 57 10.16 -4.96 -3.04
N LEU A 58 9.01 -4.77 -2.37
CA LEU A 58 8.81 -5.28 -1.02
C LEU A 58 8.97 -6.79 -0.94
N LYS A 59 8.35 -7.54 -1.87
CA LYS A 59 8.45 -9.02 -1.92
C LYS A 59 9.89 -9.51 -2.09
N ASN A 60 10.71 -8.76 -2.82
CA ASN A 60 12.10 -9.10 -3.10
C ASN A 60 13.10 -8.47 -2.11
N SER A 61 12.62 -7.78 -1.07
CA SER A 61 13.46 -7.12 -0.07
C SER A 61 13.68 -7.99 1.16
N GLU A 62 14.58 -7.56 2.04
CA GLU A 62 14.86 -8.20 3.33
C GLU A 62 13.78 -7.93 4.39
N TRP A 63 12.69 -7.22 4.05
CA TRP A 63 11.63 -6.85 4.99
C TRP A 63 10.97 -8.04 5.69
N GLY A 64 10.78 -9.16 4.97
CA GLY A 64 10.21 -10.39 5.53
C GLY A 64 8.73 -10.30 5.94
N GLY A 65 8.01 -9.26 5.51
CA GLY A 65 6.58 -9.07 5.75
C GLY A 65 5.67 -9.57 4.62
N GLU A 66 4.37 -9.42 4.82
CA GLU A 66 3.33 -9.78 3.84
C GLU A 66 2.83 -8.51 3.12
N VAL A 67 2.86 -8.48 1.79
CA VAL A 67 2.22 -7.41 0.99
C VAL A 67 1.02 -7.94 0.23
N GLU A 68 -0.13 -7.32 0.49
CA GLU A 68 -1.39 -7.55 -0.20
C GLU A 68 -1.64 -6.40 -1.19
N MET A 69 -2.21 -6.69 -2.36
CA MET A 69 -2.50 -5.67 -3.36
C MET A 69 -3.91 -5.84 -3.92
N ILE A 70 -4.60 -4.71 -4.10
CA ILE A 70 -5.93 -4.62 -4.70
C ILE A 70 -5.86 -3.66 -5.87
N GLU A 71 -6.41 -4.08 -7.01
CA GLU A 71 -6.57 -3.21 -8.17
C GLU A 71 -8.06 -3.01 -8.50
N ALA A 72 -8.52 -1.77 -8.44
CA ALA A 72 -9.87 -1.38 -8.84
C ALA A 72 -9.95 -1.27 -10.38
N GLN A 73 -10.56 -2.28 -11.00
CA GLN A 73 -10.74 -2.34 -12.45
C GLN A 73 -11.70 -1.24 -12.93
N GLY A 74 -11.36 -0.58 -14.04
CA GLY A 74 -12.15 0.42 -14.72
C GLY A 74 -12.11 1.83 -14.11
N ASP A 75 -11.51 1.98 -12.92
CA ASP A 75 -11.45 3.24 -12.17
C ASP A 75 -10.12 3.98 -12.36
N ASP A 76 -10.16 5.29 -12.14
CA ASP A 76 -9.03 6.22 -12.24
C ASP A 76 -8.59 6.70 -10.85
N HIS A 77 -7.55 7.53 -10.79
CA HIS A 77 -7.01 8.15 -9.60
C HIS A 77 -8.11 8.72 -8.69
N VAL A 78 -7.98 8.51 -7.38
CA VAL A 78 -8.92 8.97 -6.34
C VAL A 78 -10.40 8.60 -6.55
N PHE A 79 -10.72 7.54 -7.30
CA PHE A 79 -12.11 7.11 -7.54
C PHE A 79 -12.94 6.94 -6.26
N HIS A 80 -12.33 6.49 -5.15
CA HIS A 80 -13.02 6.27 -3.87
C HIS A 80 -13.45 7.57 -3.19
N LEU A 81 -12.82 8.71 -3.53
CA LEU A 81 -13.26 10.03 -3.09
C LEU A 81 -14.33 10.61 -4.03
N ASN A 82 -14.15 10.43 -5.33
CA ASN A 82 -15.06 10.96 -6.35
C ASN A 82 -16.39 10.20 -6.43
N LYS A 83 -16.36 8.89 -6.19
CA LYS A 83 -17.50 7.96 -6.31
C LYS A 83 -17.54 7.03 -5.09
N PRO A 84 -17.75 7.56 -3.87
CA PRO A 84 -17.60 6.79 -2.63
C PRO A 84 -18.56 5.60 -2.51
N ASN A 85 -19.69 5.64 -3.22
CA ASN A 85 -20.70 4.59 -3.20
C ASN A 85 -20.57 3.60 -4.37
N CYS A 86 -19.56 3.72 -5.25
CA CYS A 86 -19.40 2.75 -6.34
C CYS A 86 -18.95 1.38 -5.78
N PRO A 87 -19.22 0.27 -6.51
CA PRO A 87 -18.86 -1.07 -6.05
C PRO A 87 -17.38 -1.21 -5.67
N ASN A 88 -16.47 -0.64 -6.47
CA ASN A 88 -15.03 -0.67 -6.20
C ASN A 88 -14.65 0.12 -4.94
N ALA A 89 -15.27 1.29 -4.69
CA ALA A 89 -14.96 2.11 -3.52
C ALA A 89 -15.40 1.41 -2.23
N VAL A 90 -16.60 0.82 -2.26
CA VAL A 90 -17.13 0.02 -1.15
C VAL A 90 -16.27 -1.23 -0.92
N ALA A 91 -15.83 -1.91 -2.00
CA ALA A 91 -14.95 -3.06 -1.90
C ALA A 91 -13.58 -2.70 -1.31
N MET A 92 -12.95 -1.62 -1.79
CA MET A 92 -11.68 -1.11 -1.25
C MET A 92 -11.80 -0.79 0.24
N LEU A 93 -12.85 -0.08 0.66
CA LEU A 93 -13.06 0.25 2.07
C LEU A 93 -13.23 -0.98 2.94
N LYS A 94 -14.00 -1.98 2.49
CA LYS A 94 -14.16 -3.26 3.21
C LYS A 94 -12.81 -3.95 3.40
N GLN A 95 -11.99 -4.01 2.35
CA GLN A 95 -10.68 -4.63 2.42
C GLN A 95 -9.72 -3.88 3.35
N VAL A 96 -9.72 -2.55 3.33
CA VAL A 96 -8.94 -1.72 4.27
C VAL A 96 -9.39 -2.00 5.71
N ALA A 97 -10.70 -2.03 5.96
CA ALA A 97 -11.25 -2.31 7.29
C ALA A 97 -10.89 -3.73 7.76
N GLU A 98 -10.96 -4.74 6.87
CA GLU A 98 -10.55 -6.10 7.18
C GLU A 98 -9.04 -6.18 7.46
N PHE A 99 -8.21 -5.57 6.61
CA PHE A 99 -6.75 -5.55 6.77
C PHE A 99 -6.33 -5.03 8.14
N ILE A 100 -6.90 -3.90 8.58
CA ILE A 100 -6.64 -3.30 9.89
C ILE A 100 -7.11 -4.23 11.03
N ASN A 101 -8.31 -4.80 10.89
CA ASN A 101 -8.94 -5.60 11.96
C ASN A 101 -8.50 -7.08 12.00
N GLN A 102 -7.74 -7.57 11.03
CA GLN A 102 -7.28 -8.96 10.98
C GLN A 102 -6.44 -9.35 12.21
N VAL A 103 -5.69 -8.41 12.81
CA VAL A 103 -4.91 -8.66 14.05
C VAL A 103 -5.82 -9.05 15.22
N THR A 104 -7.01 -8.46 15.30
CA THR A 104 -8.02 -8.75 16.33
C THR A 104 -8.60 -10.15 16.18
N LYS A 105 -8.73 -10.65 14.95
CA LYS A 105 -9.24 -12.01 14.66
C LYS A 105 -8.20 -13.09 14.97
N ARG A 106 -6.92 -12.90 14.60
CA ARG A 106 -5.84 -13.87 14.88
C ARG A 106 -5.61 -14.04 16.40
N ARG A 107 -5.67 -12.96 17.18
CA ARG A 107 -5.57 -13.01 18.67
C ARG A 107 -6.72 -13.74 19.35
N ARG A 108 -7.94 -13.66 18.80
CA ARG A 108 -9.10 -14.40 19.34
C ARG A 108 -9.04 -15.90 19.02
N ALA A 109 -8.48 -16.28 17.87
CA ALA A 109 -8.31 -17.69 17.49
C ALA A 109 -7.23 -18.40 18.32
N SER A 110 -6.14 -17.72 18.69
CA SER A 110 -5.06 -18.30 19.52
C SER A 110 -5.40 -18.40 21.02
N GLY A 111 -6.54 -17.87 21.47
CA GLY A 111 -6.97 -17.89 22.88
C GLY A 111 -7.81 -19.10 23.29
N ARG A 112 -7.94 -20.13 22.43
CA ARG A 112 -8.72 -21.36 22.69
C ARG A 112 -7.84 -22.62 22.61
N GLN A 113 -6.73 -22.65 23.33
CA GLN A 113 -6.11 -23.93 23.73
C GLN A 113 -5.53 -23.81 25.14
N SER A 114 -6.37 -24.05 26.15
CA SER A 114 -5.93 -24.53 27.46
C SER A 114 -7.14 -25.10 28.19
N LYS A 115 -7.24 -26.44 28.20
CA LYS A 115 -7.76 -27.32 29.25
C LYS A 115 -8.15 -28.65 28.62
N LEU A 116 -7.24 -29.62 28.74
CA LEU A 116 -7.46 -30.93 29.34
C LEU A 116 -6.12 -31.37 29.95
#